data_AF-A0A967F1X3-F1
#
_entry.id   AF-A0A967F1X3-F1
#
_cell.length_a   1.000
_cell.length_b   1.000
_cell.length_c   1.000
_cell.angle_alpha   90.00
_cell.angle_beta   90.00
_cell.angle_gamma   90.00
#
_symmetry.space_group_name_H-M   'P 1'
#
loop_
_entity.id
_entity.type
_entity.pdbx_description
1 polymer ?
#
loop_
_entity_poly.entity_id
_entity_poly.type
_entity_poly.pdbx_seq_one_letter_code
_entity_poly.pdbx_strand_id
1 'polypeptide(L)'
;MSAGADEERAARRARRRARARQQLDTSVPSPCITVCQIDPKDDTCIGCSRNIDEIRDWPILSADEKRAVLALLPERRISKI
;
A
#
# COMPACT_ATOMS: atom_id res chain seq x y z
N MET A 1 33.54 -13.48 -15.48
CA MET A 1 32.41 -14.39 -15.16
C MET A 1 31.34 -13.71 -14.29
N SER A 2 31.12 -12.39 -14.42
CA SER A 2 30.17 -11.62 -13.58
C SER A 2 28.80 -11.40 -14.22
N ALA A 3 28.69 -11.57 -15.55
CA ALA A 3 27.45 -11.35 -16.30
C ALA A 3 26.30 -12.29 -15.86
N GLY A 4 26.60 -13.56 -15.55
CA GLY A 4 25.56 -14.54 -15.19
C GLY A 4 24.84 -14.24 -13.87
N ALA A 5 25.53 -13.71 -12.86
CA ALA A 5 24.94 -13.43 -11.55
C ALA A 5 23.99 -12.20 -11.58
N ASP A 6 24.26 -11.24 -12.46
CA ASP A 6 23.40 -10.08 -12.66
C ASP A 6 22.16 -10.43 -13.49
N GLU A 7 22.31 -11.32 -14.46
CA GLU A 7 21.19 -11.84 -15.27
C GLU A 7 20.22 -12.68 -14.41
N GLU A 8 20.74 -13.50 -13.51
CA GLU A 8 19.91 -14.29 -12.56
C GLU A 8 19.15 -13.40 -11.57
N ARG A 9 19.82 -12.35 -11.03
CA ARG A 9 19.15 -11.33 -10.21
C ARG A 9 18.06 -10.59 -10.99
N ALA A 10 18.31 -10.24 -12.24
CA ALA A 10 17.33 -9.58 -13.10
C ALA A 10 16.12 -10.49 -13.37
N ALA A 11 16.34 -11.76 -13.69
CA ALA A 11 15.27 -12.74 -13.90
C ALA A 11 14.43 -12.96 -12.63
N ARG A 12 15.07 -13.06 -11.45
CA ARG A 12 14.37 -13.18 -10.17
C ARG A 12 13.49 -11.95 -9.88
N ARG A 13 14.01 -10.74 -10.13
CA ARG A 13 13.25 -9.48 -10.02
C ARG A 13 12.07 -9.43 -10.99
N ALA A 14 12.27 -9.84 -12.25
CA ALA A 14 11.24 -9.88 -13.28
C ALA A 14 10.09 -10.84 -12.91
N ARG A 15 10.42 -12.05 -12.43
CA ARG A 15 9.43 -13.05 -11.96
C ARG A 15 8.62 -12.54 -10.77
N ARG A 16 9.27 -11.90 -9.78
CA ARG A 16 8.58 -11.28 -8.63
C ARG A 16 7.64 -10.18 -9.08
N ARG A 17 8.06 -9.32 -10.01
CA ARG A 17 7.23 -8.25 -10.58
C ARG A 17 6.05 -8.78 -11.41
N ALA A 18 6.24 -9.87 -12.15
CA ALA A 18 5.19 -10.51 -12.93
C ALA A 18 4.09 -11.09 -12.02
N ARG A 19 4.47 -11.83 -10.97
CA ARG A 19 3.52 -12.32 -9.95
C ARG A 19 2.80 -11.18 -9.21
N ALA A 20 3.54 -10.15 -8.81
CA ALA A 20 2.96 -9.00 -8.11
C ALA A 20 2.02 -8.16 -8.99
N ARG A 21 2.03 -8.28 -10.32
CA ARG A 21 1.11 -7.54 -11.21
C ARG A 21 -0.20 -8.26 -11.48
N GLN A 22 -0.25 -9.57 -11.31
CA GLN A 22 -1.43 -10.36 -11.68
C GLN A 22 -2.56 -10.37 -10.65
N GLN A 23 -2.34 -9.83 -9.44
CA GLN A 23 -3.26 -10.02 -8.30
C GLN A 23 -3.58 -8.74 -7.53
N LEU A 24 -3.17 -7.56 -8.01
CA LEU A 24 -3.43 -6.29 -7.31
C LEU A 24 -4.57 -5.57 -8.00
N ASP A 25 -5.62 -5.29 -7.24
CA ASP A 25 -6.74 -4.50 -7.72
C ASP A 25 -6.34 -3.01 -7.75
N THR A 26 -6.21 -2.42 -8.93
CA THR A 26 -5.88 -0.99 -9.10
C THR A 26 -7.09 -0.11 -9.38
N SER A 27 -8.31 -0.66 -9.28
CA SER A 27 -9.55 0.05 -9.62
C SER A 27 -9.87 1.17 -8.64
N VAL A 28 -9.42 1.04 -7.38
CA VAL A 28 -9.66 2.02 -6.32
C VAL A 28 -8.35 2.76 -5.99
N PRO A 29 -8.30 4.09 -6.14
CA PRO A 29 -7.09 4.87 -5.91
C PRO A 29 -6.71 4.90 -4.43
N SER A 30 -5.40 4.92 -4.16
CA SER A 30 -4.87 5.04 -2.80
C SER A 30 -5.11 6.46 -2.26
N PRO A 31 -5.54 6.62 -0.99
CA PRO A 31 -5.71 7.92 -0.34
C PRO A 31 -4.37 8.54 0.12
N CYS A 32 -3.24 7.99 -0.33
CA CYS A 32 -1.91 8.43 0.08
C CYS A 32 -1.58 9.82 -0.47
N ILE A 33 -1.20 10.74 0.42
CA ILE A 33 -0.73 12.09 0.06
C ILE A 33 0.80 12.21 0.09
N THR A 34 1.52 11.09 -0.05
CA THR A 34 3.00 11.01 -0.01
C THR A 34 3.66 11.42 1.31
N VAL A 35 2.88 11.50 2.39
CA VAL A 35 3.40 11.64 3.76
C VAL A 35 3.52 10.26 4.39
N CYS A 36 4.72 9.88 4.81
CA CYS A 36 5.01 8.59 5.44
C CYS A 36 5.44 8.78 6.90
N GLN A 37 4.50 9.22 7.73
CA GLN A 37 4.71 9.39 9.17
C GLN A 37 3.50 8.86 9.93
N ILE A 38 3.76 8.04 10.94
CA ILE A 38 2.75 7.47 11.84
C ILE A 38 2.65 8.36 13.07
N ASP A 39 1.43 8.67 13.47
CA ASP A 39 1.12 9.35 14.71
C ASP A 39 1.28 8.36 15.87
N PRO A 40 2.19 8.61 16.83
CA PRO A 40 2.43 7.70 17.95
C PRO A 40 1.25 7.62 18.93
N LYS A 41 0.23 8.48 18.79
CA LYS A 41 -0.95 8.47 19.69
C LYS A 41 -1.99 7.43 19.28
N ASP A 42 -2.15 7.20 17.98
CA ASP A 42 -3.25 6.38 17.44
C ASP A 42 -2.81 5.38 16.37
N ASP A 43 -1.50 5.22 16.14
CA ASP A 43 -0.90 4.29 15.19
C ASP A 43 -1.42 4.44 13.75
N THR A 44 -1.91 5.64 13.40
CA THR A 44 -2.35 5.96 12.04
C THR A 44 -1.41 6.93 11.34
N CYS A 45 -1.37 6.87 10.02
CA CYS A 45 -0.62 7.81 9.21
C CYS A 45 -1.21 9.22 9.30
N ILE A 46 -0.39 10.22 9.63
CA ILE A 46 -0.84 11.62 9.73
C ILE A 46 -1.38 12.19 8.41
N GLY A 47 -0.96 11.64 7.27
CA GLY A 47 -1.36 12.13 5.96
C GLY A 47 -2.62 11.47 5.40
N CYS A 48 -2.69 10.14 5.45
CA CYS A 48 -3.80 9.39 4.87
C CYS A 48 -4.76 8.77 5.89
N SER A 49 -4.50 8.93 7.19
CA SER A 49 -5.33 8.44 8.30
C SER A 49 -5.60 6.93 8.31
N ARG A 50 -4.78 6.16 7.58
CA ARG A 50 -4.77 4.69 7.58
C ARG A 50 -3.79 4.16 8.61
N ASN A 51 -4.08 3.00 9.19
CA ASN A 51 -3.12 2.29 10.04
C ASN A 51 -2.08 1.53 9.19
N ILE A 52 -1.07 0.97 9.86
CA ILE A 52 0.04 0.26 9.19
C ILE A 52 -0.44 -0.98 8.43
N ASP A 53 -1.38 -1.74 8.97
CA ASP A 53 -1.90 -2.96 8.32
C ASP A 53 -2.68 -2.60 7.04
N GLU A 54 -3.55 -1.59 7.09
CA GLU A 54 -4.27 -1.04 5.95
C GLU A 54 -3.32 -0.52 4.86
N ILE A 55 -2.17 0.06 5.24
CA ILE A 55 -1.14 0.53 4.30
C ILE A 55 -0.42 -0.66 3.65
N ARG A 56 -0.02 -1.66 4.45
CA ARG A 56 0.69 -2.86 3.99
C ARG A 56 -0.17 -3.70 3.05
N ASP A 57 -1.44 -3.86 3.41
CA ASP A 57 -2.34 -4.80 2.75
C ASP A 57 -3.12 -4.11 1.61
N TRP A 58 -3.09 -2.77 1.51
CA TRP A 58 -3.70 -2.02 0.40
C TRP A 58 -3.54 -2.63 -1.00
N PRO A 59 -2.34 -3.02 -1.48
CA PRO A 59 -2.21 -3.56 -2.83
C PRO A 59 -3.00 -4.87 -3.01
N ILE A 60 -3.16 -5.69 -1.97
CA ILE A 60 -3.82 -7.01 -2.02
C ILE A 60 -5.32 -6.98 -1.68
N LEU A 61 -5.82 -5.88 -1.09
CA LEU A 61 -7.26 -5.71 -0.82
C LEU A 61 -8.08 -5.69 -2.12
N SER A 62 -9.28 -6.26 -2.08
CA SER A 62 -10.30 -6.13 -3.12
C SER A 62 -10.87 -4.70 -3.21
N ALA A 63 -11.53 -4.36 -4.32
CA ALA A 63 -12.21 -3.07 -4.48
C ALA A 63 -13.22 -2.78 -3.36
N ASP A 64 -13.93 -3.79 -2.86
CA ASP A 64 -14.90 -3.63 -1.78
C ASP A 64 -14.22 -3.31 -0.44
N GLU A 65 -13.16 -4.04 -0.10
CA GLU A 65 -12.36 -3.77 1.10
C GLU A 65 -11.70 -2.39 1.03
N LYS A 66 -11.16 -2.00 -0.13
CA LYS A 66 -10.60 -0.66 -0.35
C LYS A 66 -11.64 0.43 -0.15
N ARG A 67 -12.85 0.25 -0.68
CA ARG A 67 -13.97 1.20 -0.49
C ARG A 67 -14.39 1.30 0.97
N ALA A 68 -14.42 0.17 1.68
CA ALA A 68 -14.72 0.15 3.11
C ALA A 68 -13.67 0.93 3.92
N VAL A 69 -12.37 0.72 3.65
CA VAL A 69 -11.30 1.49 4.31
C VAL A 69 -11.45 2.99 4.01
N LEU A 70 -11.70 3.37 2.75
CA LEU A 70 -11.87 4.77 2.35
C LEU A 70 -13.05 5.44 3.03
N ALA A 71 -14.16 4.72 3.25
CA ALA A 71 -15.35 5.26 3.91
C ALA A 71 -15.10 5.64 5.38
N LEU A 72 -14.13 4.99 6.05
CA LEU A 72 -13.78 5.27 7.45
C LEU A 72 -12.82 6.47 7.60
N LEU A 73 -12.11 6.87 6.54
CA LEU A 73 -11.08 7.92 6.64
C LEU A 73 -11.61 9.32 6.95
N PRO A 74 -12.76 9.78 6.40
CA PRO A 74 -13.31 11.09 6.74
C PRO A 74 -13.56 11.23 8.24
N GLU A 75 -14.16 10.23 8.87
CA GLU A 75 -14.44 10.23 10.31
C GLU A 75 -13.14 10.28 11.14
N ARG A 76 -12.16 9.45 10.77
CA ARG A 76 -10.82 9.45 11.42
C ARG A 76 -10.10 10.80 11.26
N ARG A 77 -10.31 11.49 10.14
CA ARG A 77 -9.70 12.81 9.87
C ARG A 77 -10.37 13.91 10.67
N ILE A 78 -11.70 13.87 10.80
CA ILE A 78 -12.49 14.87 11.55
C ILE A 78 -12.21 14.73 13.06
N SER A 79 -12.06 13.51 13.58
CA SER A 79 -11.75 13.27 15.01
C SER A 79 -10.37 13.82 15.45
N LYS A 80 -9.54 14.31 14.52
CA LYS A 80 -8.21 14.88 14.80
C LYS A 80 -8.19 16.42 14.84
N ILE A 81 -9.31 17.10 14.60
CA ILE A 81 -9.50 18.55 14.81
C ILE A 81 -9.97 18.80 16.23
#